data_AF-A0A7C5R5G4-F1
#
_entry.id   AF-A0A7C5R5G4-F1
#
_cell.length_a   1.000
_cell.length_b   1.000
_cell.length_c   1.000
_cell.angle_alpha   90.00
_cell.angle_beta   90.00
_cell.angle_gamma   90.00
#
_symmetry.space_group_name_H-M   'P 1'
#
loop_
_entity.id
_entity.type
_entity.pdbx_description
1 polymer ?
#
loop_
_entity_poly.entity_id
_entity_poly.type
_entity_poly.pdbx_seq_one_letter_code
_entity_poly.pdbx_strand_id
1 'polypeptide(L)'
;ADVVLPSLTTHMDIGEADLEYAIDFDRIQPAEFQRYAMVTRDIVRKLIERSQSRRQKSEDFIKLNRRIAEYLEQKAKKKIALNREEYIAAHKEFNARKAEEDQFEKQINPDETIRRDYYLNEVFQIGVDYLRELEKLHLARRR
;
A
#
# COMPACT_ATOMS: atom_id res chain seq x y z
N ALA A 1 5.16 7.84 -2.25
CA ALA A 1 6.11 6.83 -1.71
C ALA A 1 7.09 6.44 -2.81
N ASP A 2 8.37 6.25 -2.49
CA ASP A 2 9.38 5.82 -3.49
C ASP A 2 9.21 4.35 -3.92
N VAL A 3 8.80 3.50 -2.98
CA VAL A 3 8.38 2.11 -3.25
C VAL A 3 6.90 1.99 -2.88
N VAL A 4 6.04 1.76 -3.86
CA VAL A 4 4.60 1.65 -3.66
C VAL A 4 4.23 0.19 -3.34
N LEU A 5 3.64 -0.04 -2.17
CA LEU A 5 3.08 -1.32 -1.77
C LEU A 5 1.56 -1.36 -2.08
N PRO A 6 1.01 -2.50 -2.56
CA PRO A 6 -0.43 -2.62 -2.75
C PRO A 6 -1.14 -2.47 -1.42
N SER A 7 -2.18 -1.65 -1.39
CA SER A 7 -3.10 -1.53 -0.28
C SER A 7 -4.52 -1.43 -0.83
N LEU A 8 -5.48 -1.98 -0.09
CA LEU A 8 -6.89 -1.84 -0.41
C LEU A 8 -7.32 -0.36 -0.32
N THR A 9 -6.83 0.36 0.69
CA THR A 9 -7.14 1.77 0.94
C THR A 9 -6.74 2.69 -0.21
N THR A 10 -5.72 2.34 -1.00
CA THR A 10 -5.31 3.12 -2.18
C THR A 10 -6.41 3.24 -3.24
N HIS A 11 -7.38 2.33 -3.26
CA HIS A 11 -8.47 2.33 -4.23
C HIS A 11 -9.79 2.83 -3.62
N MET A 12 -9.79 3.16 -2.33
CA MET A 12 -10.92 3.77 -1.65
C MET A 12 -10.89 5.28 -1.85
N ASP A 13 -12.05 5.91 -1.93
CA ASP A 13 -12.18 7.37 -2.05
C ASP A 13 -12.10 7.99 -0.64
N ILE A 14 -10.95 7.77 0.02
CA ILE A 14 -10.67 8.20 1.40
C ILE A 14 -9.38 9.04 1.35
N GLY A 15 -9.45 10.17 0.68
CA GLY A 15 -8.40 11.18 0.64
C GLY A 15 -8.93 12.58 0.93
N GLU A 16 -8.03 13.50 1.28
CA GLU A 16 -8.36 14.92 1.48
C GLU A 16 -9.04 15.53 0.25
N ALA A 17 -8.60 15.11 -0.95
CA ALA A 17 -9.15 15.57 -2.22
C ALA A 17 -10.59 15.09 -2.50
N ASP A 18 -11.08 14.07 -1.78
CA ASP A 18 -12.42 13.53 -1.96
C ASP A 18 -13.48 14.26 -1.10
N LEU A 19 -13.06 15.22 -0.27
CA LEU A 19 -13.94 16.03 0.58
C LEU A 19 -14.64 17.13 -0.22
N GLU A 20 -15.89 17.45 0.15
CA GLU A 20 -16.75 18.40 -0.57
C GLU A 20 -16.16 19.83 -0.66
N TYR A 21 -15.40 20.24 0.36
CA TYR A 21 -14.78 21.57 0.45
C TYR A 21 -13.27 21.48 0.70
N ALA A 22 -12.60 20.54 0.03
CA ALA A 22 -11.15 20.43 0.07
C ALA A 22 -10.49 21.71 -0.47
N ILE A 23 -9.43 22.17 0.20
CA ILE A 23 -8.64 23.32 -0.27
C ILE A 23 -7.67 22.83 -1.35
N ASP A 24 -7.54 23.59 -2.43
CA ASP A 24 -6.60 23.30 -3.51
C ASP A 24 -5.14 23.28 -3.02
N PHE A 25 -4.36 22.37 -3.59
CA PHE A 25 -2.94 22.28 -3.31
C PHE A 25 -2.17 23.47 -3.91
N ASP A 26 -1.42 24.19 -3.09
CA ASP A 26 -0.56 25.32 -3.50
C ASP A 26 0.93 25.06 -3.19
N ARG A 27 1.83 25.79 -3.87
CA ARG A 27 3.28 25.67 -3.72
C ARG A 27 3.92 27.02 -3.40
N ILE A 28 4.70 27.05 -2.33
CA ILE A 28 5.52 28.21 -1.95
C ILE A 28 6.97 28.07 -2.46
N GLN A 29 7.75 29.13 -2.32
CA GLN A 29 9.18 29.10 -2.64
C GLN A 29 9.91 28.07 -1.76
N PRO A 30 10.73 27.17 -2.35
CA PRO A 30 11.50 26.21 -1.58
C PRO A 30 12.51 26.88 -0.65
N ALA A 31 12.64 26.37 0.57
CA ALA A 31 13.73 26.76 1.46
C ALA A 31 15.08 26.24 0.96
N GLU A 32 16.17 26.92 1.31
CA GLU A 32 17.52 26.40 1.07
C GLU A 32 17.84 25.26 2.03
N PHE A 33 18.31 24.13 1.50
CA PHE A 33 18.71 22.99 2.31
C PHE A 33 19.82 22.17 1.64
N GLN A 34 20.61 21.48 2.44
CA GLN A 34 21.63 20.56 1.94
C GLN A 34 21.00 19.21 1.58
N ARG A 35 21.20 18.78 0.33
CA ARG A 35 20.72 17.48 -0.15
C ARG A 35 21.76 16.40 0.13
N TYR A 36 21.40 15.43 0.96
CA TYR A 36 22.20 14.22 1.15
C TYR A 36 21.88 13.22 0.03
N ALA A 37 22.87 12.93 -0.83
CA ALA A 37 22.74 11.99 -1.95
C ALA A 37 22.78 10.51 -1.49
N MET A 38 21.99 10.16 -0.47
CA MET A 38 21.91 8.81 0.10
C MET A 38 20.85 7.94 -0.58
N VAL A 39 19.92 8.55 -1.31
CA VAL A 39 18.91 7.86 -2.10
C VAL A 39 19.08 8.24 -3.56
N THR A 40 19.66 7.35 -4.36
CA THR A 40 19.80 7.54 -5.81
C THR A 40 18.69 6.80 -6.54
N ARG A 41 18.40 7.24 -7.78
CA ARG A 41 17.40 6.56 -8.64
C ARG A 41 17.71 5.09 -8.86
N ASP A 42 19.00 4.72 -8.90
CA ASP A 42 19.42 3.34 -9.06
C ASP A 42 19.13 2.49 -7.82
N ILE A 43 19.29 3.06 -6.62
CA ILE A 43 18.89 2.40 -5.37
C ILE A 43 17.38 2.16 -5.40
N VAL A 44 16.59 3.20 -5.68
CA VAL A 44 15.12 3.10 -5.74
C VAL A 44 14.69 2.03 -6.74
N ARG A 45 15.25 2.01 -7.96
CA ARG A 45 14.93 1.01 -8.98
C ARG A 45 15.18 -0.42 -8.48
N LYS A 46 16.34 -0.67 -7.89
CA LYS A 46 16.68 -2.00 -7.33
C LYS A 46 15.76 -2.41 -6.19
N LEU A 47 15.38 -1.47 -5.33
CA LEU A 47 14.43 -1.74 -4.23
C LEU A 47 13.05 -2.13 -4.77
N ILE A 48 12.57 -1.42 -5.79
CA ILE A 48 11.30 -1.73 -6.47
C ILE A 48 11.35 -3.15 -7.05
N GLU A 49 12.38 -3.48 -7.83
CA GLU A 49 12.53 -4.80 -8.47
C GLU A 49 12.58 -5.94 -7.44
N ARG A 50 13.37 -5.78 -6.38
CA ARG A 50 13.49 -6.79 -5.31
C ARG A 50 12.18 -6.95 -4.54
N SER A 51 11.52 -5.85 -4.20
CA SER A 51 10.23 -5.88 -3.51
C SER A 51 9.17 -6.55 -4.38
N GLN A 52 9.07 -6.18 -5.66
CA GLN A 52 8.15 -6.81 -6.60
C GLN A 52 8.37 -8.33 -6.70
N SER A 53 9.64 -8.76 -6.83
CA SER A 53 9.99 -10.19 -6.89
C SER A 53 9.58 -10.96 -5.62
N ARG A 54 9.75 -10.37 -4.43
CA ARG A 54 9.30 -10.99 -3.16
C ARG A 54 7.79 -11.07 -3.07
N ARG A 55 7.09 -9.97 -3.36
CA ARG A 55 5.63 -9.91 -3.29
C ARG A 55 4.95 -10.88 -4.25
N GLN A 56 5.51 -11.08 -5.44
CA GLN A 56 5.00 -12.07 -6.41
C GLN A 56 5.07 -13.51 -5.90
N LYS A 57 5.96 -13.81 -4.95
CA LYS A 57 6.12 -15.14 -4.35
C LYS A 57 5.37 -15.30 -3.03
N SER A 58 4.85 -14.21 -2.46
CA SER A 58 4.15 -14.23 -1.19
C SER A 58 2.67 -14.48 -1.39
N GLU A 59 2.15 -15.54 -0.77
CA GLU A 59 0.73 -15.89 -0.85
C GLU A 59 -0.19 -14.77 -0.33
N ASP A 60 0.23 -14.04 0.71
CA ASP A 60 -0.57 -12.98 1.31
C ASP A 60 -0.74 -11.80 0.36
N PHE A 61 0.33 -11.39 -0.33
CA PHE A 61 0.26 -10.34 -1.35
C PHE A 61 -0.54 -10.78 -2.59
N ILE A 62 -0.48 -12.07 -2.96
CA ILE A 62 -1.32 -12.61 -4.05
C ILE A 62 -2.80 -12.54 -3.66
N LYS A 63 -3.15 -12.95 -2.43
CA LYS A 63 -4.52 -12.85 -1.91
C LYS A 63 -4.99 -11.40 -1.85
N LEU A 64 -4.13 -10.48 -1.39
CA LEU A 64 -4.43 -9.05 -1.35
C LEU A 64 -4.71 -8.48 -2.74
N ASN A 65 -3.88 -8.79 -3.74
CA ASN A 65 -4.09 -8.30 -5.11
C ASN A 65 -5.40 -8.83 -5.72
N ARG A 66 -5.76 -10.09 -5.44
CA ARG A 66 -7.05 -10.65 -5.87
C ARG A 66 -8.22 -9.87 -5.25
N ARG A 67 -8.15 -9.59 -3.95
CA ARG A 67 -9.18 -8.81 -3.25
C ARG A 67 -9.29 -7.39 -3.79
N ILE A 68 -8.17 -6.74 -4.09
CA ILE A 68 -8.16 -5.41 -4.73
C ILE A 68 -8.89 -5.46 -6.07
N ALA A 69 -8.65 -6.48 -6.89
CA ALA A 69 -9.34 -6.64 -8.18
C ALA A 69 -10.86 -6.84 -7.98
N GLU A 70 -11.28 -7.71 -7.07
CA GLU A 70 -12.70 -7.92 -6.74
C GLU A 70 -13.36 -6.64 -6.20
N TYR A 71 -12.66 -5.88 -5.35
CA TYR A 71 -13.14 -4.60 -4.84
C TYR A 71 -13.35 -3.59 -5.98
N LEU A 72 -12.41 -3.48 -6.90
CA LEU A 72 -12.52 -2.59 -8.06
C LEU A 72 -13.69 -2.97 -8.99
N GLU A 73 -13.88 -4.27 -9.26
CA GLU A 73 -15.01 -4.75 -10.05
C GLU A 73 -16.36 -4.40 -9.40
N GLN A 74 -16.44 -4.47 -8.07
CA GLN A 74 -17.66 -4.11 -7.36
C GLN A 74 -17.87 -2.61 -7.27
N LYS A 75 -16.81 -1.83 -7.05
CA LYS A 75 -16.89 -0.36 -7.10
C LYS A 75 -17.39 0.13 -8.46
N ALA A 76 -17.06 -0.57 -9.55
CA ALA A 76 -17.58 -0.27 -10.88
C ALA A 76 -19.09 -0.59 -11.04
N LYS A 77 -19.65 -1.51 -10.25
CA LYS A 77 -21.07 -1.88 -10.28
C LYS A 77 -21.92 -0.83 -9.55
N LYS A 78 -22.43 0.14 -10.30
CA LYS A 78 -23.32 1.21 -9.79
C LYS A 78 -24.80 0.81 -9.63
N LYS A 79 -25.15 -0.45 -9.91
CA LYS A 79 -26.52 -0.96 -9.91
C LYS A 79 -26.63 -2.17 -9.01
N ILE A 80 -27.68 -2.21 -8.18
CA ILE A 80 -27.97 -3.30 -7.26
C ILE A 80 -29.23 -4.00 -7.74
N ALA A 81 -29.25 -5.34 -7.71
CA ALA A 81 -30.43 -6.13 -8.03
C ALA A 81 -31.47 -5.98 -6.91
N LEU A 82 -32.72 -5.70 -7.26
CA LEU A 82 -33.83 -5.64 -6.30
C LEU A 82 -34.43 -7.02 -5.99
N ASN A 83 -34.04 -8.07 -6.74
CA ASN A 83 -34.45 -9.44 -6.43
C ASN A 83 -33.73 -9.92 -5.16
N ARG A 84 -34.51 -10.32 -4.15
CA ARG A 84 -34.00 -10.77 -2.85
C ARG A 84 -33.06 -11.96 -2.94
N GLU A 85 -33.32 -12.93 -3.80
CA GLU A 85 -32.50 -14.15 -3.91
C GLU A 85 -31.14 -13.85 -4.57
N GLU A 86 -31.15 -13.06 -5.64
CA GLU A 86 -29.93 -12.59 -6.33
C GLU A 86 -29.08 -11.68 -5.43
N TYR A 87 -29.72 -10.80 -4.66
CA TYR A 87 -29.06 -9.95 -3.69
C TYR A 87 -28.40 -10.76 -2.56
N ILE A 88 -29.09 -11.75 -2.01
CA ILE A 88 -28.56 -12.63 -0.95
C ILE A 88 -27.42 -13.52 -1.49
N ALA A 89 -27.52 -14.02 -2.72
CA ALA A 89 -26.44 -14.79 -3.35
C ALA A 89 -25.18 -13.94 -3.50
N ALA A 90 -25.31 -12.71 -4.01
CA ALA A 90 -24.20 -11.76 -4.15
C ALA A 90 -23.63 -11.32 -2.78
N HIS A 91 -24.45 -11.20 -1.73
CA HIS A 91 -24.00 -10.85 -0.38
C HIS A 91 -23.45 -12.05 0.42
N LYS A 92 -23.79 -13.30 0.09
CA LYS A 92 -23.18 -14.47 0.76
C LYS A 92 -21.70 -14.61 0.44
N GLU A 93 -21.31 -14.31 -0.80
CA GLU A 93 -19.89 -14.19 -1.19
C GLU A 93 -19.20 -13.02 -0.47
N PHE A 94 -19.97 -12.01 -0.03
CA PHE A 94 -19.48 -10.81 0.64
C PHE A 94 -19.18 -11.00 2.13
N ASN A 95 -19.81 -11.94 2.84
CA ASN A 95 -19.66 -12.09 4.30
C ASN A 95 -18.24 -12.48 4.77
N ALA A 96 -17.33 -12.87 3.86
CA ALA A 96 -15.90 -12.97 4.16
C ALA A 96 -15.23 -11.60 4.44
N ARG A 97 -15.92 -10.47 4.21
CA ARG A 97 -15.45 -9.09 4.39
C ARG A 97 -15.57 -8.53 5.81
N LYS A 98 -16.33 -9.16 6.71
CA LYS A 98 -16.35 -8.74 8.13
C LYS A 98 -14.95 -8.76 8.75
N ALA A 99 -14.10 -9.69 8.32
CA ALA A 99 -12.71 -9.75 8.75
C ALA A 99 -11.88 -8.51 8.31
N GLU A 100 -12.35 -7.72 7.34
CA GLU A 100 -11.65 -6.56 6.78
C GLU A 100 -12.06 -5.26 7.47
N GLU A 101 -13.36 -5.10 7.81
CA GLU A 101 -13.80 -4.06 8.77
C GLU A 101 -13.06 -4.24 10.10
N ASP A 102 -12.94 -5.48 10.60
CA ASP A 102 -12.16 -5.78 11.80
C ASP A 102 -10.67 -5.43 11.64
N GLN A 103 -10.08 -5.63 10.45
CA GLN A 103 -8.68 -5.23 10.20
C GLN A 103 -8.51 -3.72 10.13
N PHE A 104 -9.50 -3.02 9.56
CA PHE A 104 -9.52 -1.57 9.45
C PHE A 104 -9.72 -0.90 10.81
N GLU A 105 -10.66 -1.39 11.62
CA GLU A 105 -10.84 -0.94 13.01
C GLU A 105 -9.55 -1.14 13.82
N LYS A 106 -8.83 -2.25 13.61
CA LYS A 106 -7.53 -2.51 14.27
C LYS A 106 -6.39 -1.65 13.72
N GLN A 107 -6.51 -1.06 12.53
CA GLN A 107 -5.54 -0.09 12.00
C GLN A 107 -5.79 1.32 12.54
N ILE A 108 -7.06 1.70 12.71
CA ILE A 108 -7.47 3.00 13.27
C ILE A 108 -7.28 3.03 14.79
N ASN A 109 -7.64 1.94 15.46
CA ASN A 109 -7.45 1.73 16.89
C ASN A 109 -6.44 0.59 17.09
N PRO A 110 -5.14 0.85 16.87
CA PRO A 110 -4.13 -0.17 17.08
C PRO A 110 -4.10 -0.57 18.56
N ASP A 111 -4.09 -1.88 18.82
CA ASP A 111 -3.61 -2.40 20.10
C ASP A 111 -2.23 -1.82 20.40
N GLU A 112 -1.87 -1.66 21.67
CA GLU A 112 -0.54 -1.17 22.10
C GLU A 112 0.64 -2.05 21.60
N THR A 113 0.35 -3.21 21.00
CA THR A 113 1.36 -4.17 20.55
C THR A 113 1.59 -4.12 19.03
N ILE A 114 2.86 -4.02 18.63
CA ILE A 114 3.25 -4.08 17.21
C ILE A 114 3.04 -5.50 16.69
N ARG A 115 2.09 -5.67 15.76
CA ARG A 115 1.84 -6.94 15.09
C ARG A 115 2.80 -7.12 13.91
N ARG A 116 3.48 -8.26 13.86
CA ARG A 116 4.30 -8.65 12.70
C ARG A 116 3.42 -9.20 11.60
N ASP A 117 2.90 -8.32 10.77
CA ASP A 117 2.13 -8.70 9.58
C ASP A 117 3.03 -8.82 8.33
N TYR A 118 2.44 -9.32 7.24
CA TYR A 118 3.12 -9.48 5.95
C TYR A 118 3.58 -8.14 5.36
N TYR A 119 2.88 -7.04 5.69
CA TYR A 119 3.18 -5.70 5.20
C TYR A 119 4.44 -5.13 5.88
N LEU A 120 4.48 -5.15 7.21
CA LEU A 120 5.62 -4.74 8.03
C LEU A 120 6.86 -5.60 7.73
N ASN A 121 6.68 -6.89 7.51
CA ASN A 121 7.77 -7.77 7.08
C ASN A 121 8.39 -7.31 5.76
N GLU A 122 7.60 -6.93 4.76
CA GLU A 122 8.13 -6.40 3.50
C GLU A 122 8.83 -5.05 3.69
N VAL A 123 8.32 -4.17 4.56
CA VAL A 123 8.99 -2.91 4.92
C VAL A 123 10.37 -3.16 5.53
N PHE A 124 10.50 -4.13 6.43
CA PHE A 124 11.81 -4.50 6.98
C PHE A 124 12.76 -5.07 5.93
N GLN A 125 12.26 -5.89 4.99
CA GLN A 125 13.08 -6.41 3.91
C GLN A 125 13.58 -5.29 2.97
N ILE A 126 12.73 -4.31 2.66
CA ILE A 126 13.13 -3.11 1.90
C ILE A 126 14.20 -2.31 2.66
N GLY A 127 14.06 -2.17 3.99
CA GLY A 127 15.05 -1.52 4.83
C GLY A 127 16.41 -2.22 4.79
N VAL A 128 16.44 -3.56 4.88
CA VAL A 128 17.66 -4.35 4.76
C VAL A 128 18.29 -4.20 3.37
N ASP A 129 17.48 -4.21 2.31
CA ASP A 129 17.99 -4.01 0.95
C ASP A 129 18.56 -2.61 0.74
N TYR A 130 17.95 -1.59 1.33
CA TYR A 130 18.45 -0.22 1.28
C TYR A 130 19.83 -0.11 1.95
N LEU A 131 19.99 -0.67 3.15
CA LEU A 131 21.28 -0.68 3.85
C LEU A 131 22.38 -1.35 3.02
N ARG A 132 22.07 -2.47 2.36
CA ARG A 132 23.02 -3.18 1.48
C ARG A 132 23.42 -2.35 0.26
N GLU A 133 22.48 -1.63 -0.36
CA GLU A 133 22.82 -0.78 -1.50
C GLU A 133 23.56 0.50 -1.08
N LEU A 134 23.26 1.04 0.10
CA LEU A 134 23.97 2.18 0.68
C LEU A 134 25.42 1.82 1.01
N GLU A 135 25.68 0.65 1.59
CA GLU A 135 27.03 0.15 1.87
C GLU A 135 27.86 0.04 0.58
N LYS A 136 27.28 -0.52 -0.49
CA LYS A 136 27.94 -0.60 -1.81
C LYS A 136 28.26 0.78 -2.38
N LEU A 137 27.36 1.75 -2.20
CA LEU A 137 27.58 3.12 -2.65
C LEU A 137 28.73 3.78 -1.87
N HIS A 138 28.81 3.58 -0.56
CA HIS A 138 29.92 4.05 0.26
C HIS A 138 31.25 3.39 -0.12
N LEU A 139 31.26 2.09 -0.42
CA LEU A 139 32.45 1.38 -0.90
C LEU A 139 32.91 1.89 -2.27
N ALA A 140 31.98 2.16 -3.19
CA ALA A 140 32.29 2.73 -4.50
C ALA A 140 32.86 4.16 -4.42
N ARG A 141 32.48 4.93 -3.39
CA ARG A 141 32.95 6.31 -3.18
C ARG A 141 34.31 6.43 -2.49
N ARG A 142 34.81 5.34 -1.88
CA ARG A 142 36.13 5.27 -1.24
C ARG A 142 37.25 4.75 -2.16
N ARG A 143 36.91 4.23 -3.34
CA ARG A 143 37.86 3.87 -4.40
C ARG A 143 38.05 5.04 -5.35
#